data_AF-A0A935NPR0-F1
#
_entry.id   AF-A0A935NPR0-F1
#
_cell.length_a   1.000
_cell.length_b   1.000
_cell.length_c   1.000
_cell.angle_alpha   90.00
_cell.angle_beta   90.00
_cell.angle_gamma   90.00
#
_symmetry.space_group_name_H-M   'P 1'
#
loop_
_entity.id
_entity.type
_entity.pdbx_description
1 polymer ?
#
loop_
_entity_poly.entity_id
_entity_poly.type
_entity_poly.pdbx_seq_one_letter_code
_entity_poly.pdbx_strand_id
1 'polypeptide(L)' 'MFEVRCKDVGFDCPGVVRGMTKEAVAQQAAAHAVEVHGAVVTPALAATVMAAIQNGESHGLDASHGSSAPRGNDHGG' A
#
# COMPACT_ATOMS: atom_id res chain seq x y z
N MET A 1 0.73 15.93 -0.41
CA MET A 1 -0.70 15.55 -0.47
C MET A 1 -0.76 14.04 -0.37
N PHE A 2 -1.60 13.49 0.51
CA PHE A 2 -1.63 12.05 0.76
C PHE A 2 -2.77 11.40 0.00
N GLU A 3 -2.53 10.20 -0.52
CA GLU A 3 -3.56 9.37 -1.14
C GLU A 3 -3.39 7.89 -0.80
N VAL A 4 -4.49 7.16 -0.75
CA VAL A 4 -4.50 5.70 -0.67
C VAL A 4 -5.49 5.15 -1.67
N ARG A 5 -5.11 4.03 -2.29
CA ARG A 5 -5.95 3.28 -3.23
C ARG A 5 -6.38 2.02 -2.53
N CYS A 6 -7.68 1.74 -2.49
CA CYS A 6 -8.18 0.54 -1.82
C CYS A 6 -7.55 -0.75 -2.38
N LYS A 7 -7.23 -0.76 -3.69
CA LYS A 7 -6.45 -1.84 -4.35
C LYS A 7 -5.06 -2.08 -3.76
N ASP A 8 -4.37 -1.05 -3.29
CA ASP A 8 -3.03 -1.16 -2.68
C ASP A 8 -3.10 -1.84 -1.30
N VAL A 9 -4.22 -1.66 -0.60
CA VAL A 9 -4.53 -2.31 0.69
C VAL A 9 -5.01 -3.75 0.50
N GLY A 10 -5.31 -4.18 -0.73
CA GLY A 10 -5.85 -5.50 -1.04
C GLY A 10 -7.38 -5.58 -1.13
N PHE A 11 -8.08 -4.43 -1.17
CA PHE A 11 -9.51 -4.40 -1.49
C PHE A 11 -9.71 -4.25 -3.00
N ASP A 12 -10.60 -5.03 -3.59
CA ASP A 12 -10.96 -4.89 -5.02
C ASP A 12 -11.94 -3.72 -5.24
N CYS A 13 -11.53 -2.52 -4.79
CA CYS A 13 -12.30 -1.29 -4.95
C CYS A 13 -11.49 -0.25 -5.73
N PRO A 14 -12.02 0.33 -6.83
CA PRO A 14 -11.34 1.40 -7.56
C PRO A 14 -11.34 2.75 -6.81
N GLY A 15 -11.84 2.78 -5.57
CA GLY A 15 -11.87 3.96 -4.71
C GLY A 15 -10.46 4.49 -4.41
N VAL A 16 -10.33 5.82 -4.51
CA VAL A 16 -9.11 6.56 -4.15
C VAL A 16 -9.48 7.61 -3.12
N VAL A 17 -8.86 7.53 -1.95
CA VAL A 17 -9.09 8.46 -0.85
C VAL A 17 -7.88 9.39 -0.77
N ARG A 18 -8.12 10.71 -0.79
CA ARG A 18 -7.06 11.73 -0.79
C ARG A 18 -7.33 12.74 0.32
N GLY A 19 -6.26 13.19 0.98
CA GLY A 19 -6.35 14.10 2.12
C GLY A 19 -5.06 14.85 2.39
N MET A 20 -5.16 15.86 3.24
CA MET A 20 -4.03 16.71 3.61
C MET A 20 -3.05 16.03 4.57
N THR A 21 -3.53 15.07 5.37
CA THR A 21 -2.74 14.31 6.34
C THR A 21 -3.03 12.81 6.24
N LYS A 22 -2.08 11.97 6.66
CA LYS A 22 -2.27 10.51 6.69
C LYS A 22 -3.45 10.11 7.57
N GLU A 23 -3.61 10.74 8.72
CA GLU A 23 -4.69 10.44 9.67
C GLU A 23 -6.07 10.73 9.08
N ALA A 24 -6.20 11.83 8.31
CA ALA A 24 -7.45 12.16 7.62
C ALA A 24 -7.77 11.09 6.56
N VAL A 25 -6.76 10.72 5.75
CA VAL A 25 -6.93 9.68 4.72
C VAL A 25 -7.27 8.32 5.34
N ALA A 26 -6.61 7.94 6.44
CA ALA A 26 -6.87 6.69 7.14
C ALA A 26 -8.30 6.62 7.71
N GLN A 27 -8.78 7.70 8.32
CA GLN A 27 -10.16 7.77 8.84
C GLN A 27 -11.20 7.68 7.71
N GLN A 28 -10.98 8.37 6.60
CA GLN A 28 -11.87 8.31 5.45
C GLN A 28 -11.86 6.93 4.78
N ALA A 29 -10.69 6.30 4.66
CA ALA A 29 -10.57 4.94 4.13
C ALA A 29 -11.22 3.89 5.07
N ALA A 30 -11.09 4.07 6.38
CA ALA A 30 -11.74 3.22 7.38
C ALA A 30 -13.27 3.31 7.29
N ALA A 31 -13.84 4.52 7.21
CA ALA A 31 -15.28 4.71 7.02
C ALA A 31 -15.77 4.01 5.75
N HIS A 32 -15.06 4.22 4.64
CA HIS A 32 -15.37 3.55 3.36
C HIS A 32 -15.34 2.02 3.47
N ALA A 33 -14.36 1.46 4.18
CA ALA A 33 -14.25 0.01 4.36
C ALA A 33 -15.48 -0.58 5.11
N VAL A 34 -16.00 0.13 6.12
CA VAL A 34 -17.21 -0.29 6.84
C VAL A 34 -18.45 -0.12 5.97
N GLU A 35 -18.62 1.04 5.33
CA GLU A 35 -19.86 1.40 4.64
C GLU A 35 -20.02 0.65 3.30
N VAL A 36 -18.94 0.48 2.54
CA VAL A 36 -18.97 -0.13 1.20
C VAL A 36 -18.69 -1.62 1.25
N HIS A 37 -17.80 -2.06 2.14
CA HIS A 37 -17.38 -3.47 2.20
C HIS A 37 -17.89 -4.21 3.44
N GLY A 38 -18.54 -3.53 4.40
CA GLY A 38 -18.92 -4.14 5.67
C GLY A 38 -17.71 -4.64 6.47
N ALA A 39 -16.51 -4.13 6.16
CA ALA A 39 -15.28 -4.63 6.75
C ALA A 39 -15.12 -4.11 8.17
N VAL A 40 -14.65 -4.97 9.08
CA VAL A 40 -14.34 -4.57 10.45
C VAL A 40 -13.00 -3.82 10.46
N VAL A 41 -13.04 -2.55 10.83
CA VAL A 41 -11.84 -1.73 11.02
C VAL A 41 -11.14 -2.17 12.30
N THR A 42 -10.21 -3.11 12.16
CA THR A 42 -9.31 -3.53 13.23
C THR A 42 -8.09 -2.61 13.29
N PRO A 43 -7.41 -2.49 14.45
CA PRO A 43 -6.17 -1.70 14.54
C PRO A 43 -5.07 -2.22 13.62
N ALA A 44 -5.04 -3.53 13.34
CA ALA A 44 -4.14 -4.12 12.35
C ALA A 44 -4.44 -3.60 10.94
N LEU A 45 -5.72 -3.57 10.55
CA LEU A 45 -6.13 -3.01 9.26
C LEU A 45 -5.81 -1.52 9.15
N ALA A 46 -6.05 -0.74 10.22
CA ALA A 46 -5.71 0.68 10.25
C ALA A 46 -4.20 0.91 10.03
N ALA A 47 -3.34 0.08 10.62
CA ALA A 47 -1.90 0.14 10.40
C ALA A 47 -1.52 -0.19 8.94
N THR A 48 -2.16 -1.21 8.34
CA THR A 48 -1.96 -1.53 6.91
C THR A 48 -2.38 -0.38 6.01
N VAL A 49 -3.56 0.21 6.26
CA VAL A 49 -4.03 1.39 5.53
C VAL A 49 -3.03 2.53 5.67
N MET A 50 -2.55 2.82 6.89
CA MET A 50 -1.56 3.88 7.13
C MET A 50 -0.24 3.65 6.39
N ALA A 51 0.21 2.40 6.27
CA ALA A 51 1.40 2.03 5.52
C ALA A 51 1.21 2.18 4.00
N ALA A 52 0.00 1.94 3.50
CA ALA A 52 -0.38 2.10 2.09
C ALA A 52 -0.60 3.56 1.67
N ILE A 53 -0.74 4.50 2.61
CA ILE A 53 -0.91 5.92 2.29
C ILE A 53 0.39 6.48 1.70
N GLN A 54 0.32 6.87 0.43
CA GLN A 54 1.42 7.47 -0.31
C GLN A 54 1.36 8.99 -0.18
N ASN A 55 2.50 9.62 0.12
CA ASN A 55 2.65 11.06 -0.08
C ASN A 55 2.96 11.30 -1.55
N GLY A 56 2.42 12.36 -2.15
CA GLY A 56 2.58 12.73 -3.57
C GLY A 56 4.02 13.01 -4.04
N GLU A 57 5.04 12.64 -3.27
CA GLU A 57 6.41 12.49 -3.75
C GLU A 57 6.61 11.04 -4.16
N SER A 58 6.37 10.79 -5.46
CA SER A 58 6.96 9.70 -6.24
C SER A 58 7.01 8.32 -5.57
N HIS A 59 6.04 7.50 -5.94
CA HIS A 59 6.23 6.07 -6.18
C HIS A 59 7.54 5.87 -6.96
N GLY A 60 8.63 5.58 -6.25
CA GLY A 60 9.98 5.55 -6.81
C GLY A 60 10.95 4.73 -5.95
N LEU A 61 10.45 3.90 -5.05
CA LEU A 61 11.22 2.77 -4.54
C LEU A 61 10.88 1.57 -5.41
N ASP A 62 11.73 1.40 -6.41
CA ASP A 62 12.13 0.13 -6.96
C ASP A 62 11.72 -1.06 -6.08
N ALA A 63 10.81 -1.87 -6.59
CA ALA A 63 10.68 -3.24 -6.15
C ALA A 63 11.93 -4.00 -6.63
N SER A 64 13.09 -3.71 -6.05
CA SER A 64 14.28 -4.54 -6.10
C SER A 64 14.10 -5.76 -5.17
N HIS A 65 12.98 -6.46 -5.31
CA HIS A 65 12.94 -7.91 -5.10
C HIS A 65 13.46 -8.58 -6.37
N GLY A 66 14.68 -8.22 -6.76
CA GLY A 66 15.46 -8.85 -7.80
C GLY A 66 16.49 -9.75 -7.16
N SER A 67 16.06 -10.91 -6.67
CA SER A 67 16.95 -12.03 -6.39
C SER A 67 17.74 -12.34 -7.66
N SER A 68 19.03 -12.02 -7.69
CA SER A 68 19.93 -12.43 -8.77
C SER A 68 21.32 -12.66 -8.18
N ALA A 69 21.48 -13.82 -7.56
CA ALA A 69 22.80 -14.37 -7.28
C ALA A 69 23.52 -14.57 -8.62
N PRO A 70 24.77 -14.08 -8.80
CA PRO A 70 25.59 -14.55 -9.90
C PRO A 70 26.04 -15.98 -9.56
N ARG A 71 25.43 -16.97 -10.23
CA ARG A 71 26.03 -18.30 -10.36
C ARG A 71 27.19 -18.18 -11.34
N GLY A 72 28.38 -17.92 -10.81
CA GLY A 72 29.63 -18.02 -11.54
C GLY A 72 30.59 -18.90 -10.77
N ASN A 73 30.72 -20.17 -11.18
CA ASN A 73 32.03 -20.67 -11.60
C ASN A 73 31.84 -21.91 -12.50
N ASP A 74 32.18 -21.66 -13.75
CA ASP A 74 32.52 -22.58 -14.82
C ASP A 74 33.43 -23.73 -14.39
N HIS A 75 33.25 -24.85 -15.08
CA HIS A 75 34.18 -25.96 -15.16
C HIS A 75 35.12 -25.72 -16.35
N GLY A 76 36.43 -25.94 -16.18
CA GLY A 76 37.37 -26.02 -17.30
C GLY A 76 38.83 -26.06 -16.84
N GLY A 77 39.42 -27.26 -16.81
CA GLY A 77 40.84 -27.49 -16.54
C GLY A 77 41.11 -28.93 -16.14
#